data_AF-A0A7G8BGX0-F1
#
_entry.id   AF-A0A7G8BGX0-F1
#
_cell.length_a   1.000
_cell.length_b   1.000
_cell.length_c   1.000
_cell.angle_alpha   90.00
_cell.angle_beta   90.00
_cell.angle_gamma   90.00
#
_symmetry.space_group_name_H-M   'P 1'
#
loop_
_entity.id
_entity.type
_entity.pdbx_description
1 polymer ?
#
loop_
_entity_poly.entity_id
_entity_poly.type
_entity_poly.pdbx_seq_one_letter_code
_entity_poly.pdbx_strand_id
1 'polypeptide(L)'
;MFEQAVLPVQDEKTFAEVEKALHDAFAPANAAKFLRQVEKAKLRARQFEAILAHGFLGAKTPALYGSLGDSDRGQVREMYLGLVEHVAPEVRAKYLKVYAYY
;
A
#
# COMPACT_ATOMS: atom_id res chain seq x y z
N MET A 1 -17.80 -7.43 21.83
CA MET A 1 -16.50 -7.26 21.14
C MET A 1 -16.56 -8.17 19.93
N PHE A 2 -16.58 -7.63 18.71
CA PHE A 2 -16.44 -8.47 17.51
C PHE A 2 -14.94 -8.69 17.31
N GLU A 3 -14.47 -9.90 17.61
CA GLU A 3 -13.11 -10.31 17.31
C GLU A 3 -13.09 -10.67 15.81
N GLN A 4 -12.42 -9.83 15.02
CA GLN A 4 -12.27 -10.09 13.59
C GLN A 4 -11.41 -11.35 13.48
N ALA A 5 -11.98 -12.45 12.99
CA ALA A 5 -11.23 -13.67 12.77
C ALA A 5 -10.11 -13.36 11.76
N VAL A 6 -8.87 -13.39 12.23
CA VAL A 6 -7.70 -13.28 11.35
C VAL A 6 -7.70 -14.52 10.49
N LEU A 7 -8.18 -14.39 9.24
CA LEU A 7 -8.11 -15.46 8.28
C LEU A 7 -6.62 -15.75 8.02
N PRO A 8 -6.18 -17.01 8.12
CA PRO A 8 -4.79 -17.33 7.82
C PRO A 8 -4.48 -16.95 6.38
N VAL A 9 -3.32 -16.35 6.16
CA VAL A 9 -2.79 -16.08 4.83
C VAL A 9 -2.63 -17.42 4.10
N GLN A 10 -3.15 -17.51 2.88
CA GLN A 10 -3.18 -18.76 2.13
C GLN A 10 -1.89 -18.99 1.35
N ASP A 11 -1.37 -17.94 0.70
CA ASP A 11 -0.06 -17.96 0.04
C ASP A 11 0.93 -17.06 0.79
N GLU A 12 1.48 -17.59 1.88
CA GLU A 12 2.40 -16.87 2.76
C GLU A 12 3.62 -16.30 2.01
N LYS A 13 4.10 -17.01 0.98
CA LYS A 13 5.33 -16.64 0.29
C LYS A 13 5.11 -15.45 -0.63
N THR A 14 4.07 -15.51 -1.46
CA THR A 14 3.71 -14.38 -2.33
C THR A 14 3.23 -13.19 -1.50
N PHE A 15 2.47 -13.43 -0.43
CA PHE A 15 2.01 -12.39 0.48
C PHE A 15 3.19 -11.65 1.11
N ALA A 16 4.18 -12.37 1.65
CA ALA A 16 5.36 -11.77 2.28
C ALA A 16 6.18 -10.91 1.30
N GLU A 17 6.23 -11.27 0.01
CA GLU A 17 6.90 -10.42 -1.00
C GLU A 17 6.15 -9.10 -1.23
N VAL A 18 4.81 -9.14 -1.28
CA VAL A 18 3.99 -7.93 -1.40
C VAL A 18 4.05 -7.09 -0.13
N GLU A 19 3.98 -7.73 1.03
CA GLU A 19 4.15 -7.09 2.35
C GLU A 19 5.48 -6.36 2.44
N LYS A 20 6.58 -7.02 2.08
CA LYS A 20 7.90 -6.39 2.07
C LYS A 20 7.94 -5.16 1.17
N ALA A 21 7.39 -5.25 -0.04
CA ALA A 21 7.33 -4.12 -0.96
C ALA A 21 6.54 -2.93 -0.39
N LEU A 22 5.46 -3.21 0.35
CA LEU A 22 4.70 -2.21 1.07
C LEU A 22 5.52 -1.55 2.18
N HIS A 23 6.11 -2.34 3.07
CA HIS A 23 6.95 -1.81 4.15
C HIS A 23 8.14 -1.01 3.63
N ASP A 24 8.79 -1.46 2.55
CA ASP A 24 9.90 -0.74 1.93
C ASP A 24 9.45 0.62 1.36
N ALA A 25 8.28 0.70 0.73
CA ALA A 25 7.74 1.95 0.18
C ALA A 25 7.38 2.97 1.27
N PHE A 26 6.87 2.50 2.42
CA PHE A 26 6.46 3.34 3.55
C PHE A 26 7.53 3.53 4.63
N ALA A 27 8.70 2.90 4.48
CA ALA A 27 9.84 3.14 5.36
C ALA A 27 10.15 4.65 5.44
N PRO A 28 10.60 5.19 6.60
CA PRO A 28 10.81 6.62 6.79
C PRO A 28 11.70 7.27 5.72
N ALA A 29 12.70 6.54 5.22
CA ALA A 29 13.60 7.00 4.16
C ALA A 29 12.94 7.10 2.77
N ASN A 30 11.86 6.35 2.54
CA ASN A 30 11.25 6.15 1.21
C ASN A 30 9.86 6.79 1.08
N ALA A 31 9.10 6.93 2.17
CA ALA A 31 7.71 7.38 2.15
C ALA A 31 7.52 8.70 1.40
N ALA A 32 8.41 9.68 1.61
CA ALA A 32 8.34 10.96 0.91
C ALA A 32 8.59 10.84 -0.60
N LYS A 33 9.45 9.91 -1.04
CA LYS A 33 9.71 9.65 -2.46
C LYS A 33 8.50 8.94 -3.09
N PHE A 34 7.96 7.94 -2.40
CA PHE A 34 6.78 7.20 -2.83
C PHE A 34 5.57 8.14 -3.02
N LEU A 35 5.24 8.95 -2.01
CA LEU A 35 4.11 9.90 -2.10
C LEU A 35 4.29 10.95 -3.21
N ARG A 36 5.54 11.36 -3.49
CA ARG A 36 5.82 12.23 -4.64
C ARG A 36 5.50 11.56 -5.98
N GLN A 37 5.77 10.26 -6.12
CA GLN A 37 5.41 9.52 -7.34
C GLN A 37 3.89 9.44 -7.50
N VAL A 38 3.18 9.14 -6.42
CA VAL A 38 1.70 9.13 -6.37
C VAL A 38 1.13 10.50 -6.76
N GLU A 39 1.66 11.58 -6.19
CA GLU A 39 1.22 12.95 -6.52
C GLU A 39 1.45 13.30 -8.00
N LYS A 40 2.63 12.97 -8.55
CA LYS A 40 2.94 13.21 -9.97
C LYS A 40 2.03 12.44 -10.92
N ALA A 41 1.60 11.25 -10.51
CA ALA A 41 0.61 10.45 -11.24
C ALA A 41 -0.83 10.97 -11.08
N LYS A 42 -1.04 12.04 -10.29
CA LYS A 42 -2.35 12.60 -9.95
C LYS A 42 -3.27 11.58 -9.27
N LEU A 43 -2.68 10.65 -8.52
CA LEU A 43 -3.39 9.66 -7.74
C LEU A 43 -3.56 10.13 -6.29
N ARG A 44 -4.59 9.61 -5.64
CA ARG A 44 -4.82 9.73 -4.19
C ARG A 44 -4.33 8.47 -3.50
N ALA A 45 -3.86 8.58 -2.26
CA ALA A 45 -3.34 7.44 -1.49
C ALA A 45 -4.34 6.28 -1.41
N ARG A 46 -5.66 6.55 -1.33
CA ARG A 46 -6.67 5.48 -1.28
C ARG A 46 -6.79 4.64 -2.56
N GLN A 47 -6.24 5.09 -3.69
CA GLN A 47 -6.35 4.43 -4.99
C GLN A 47 -5.29 3.32 -5.13
N PHE A 48 -5.30 2.37 -4.18
CA PHE A 48 -4.30 1.30 -4.07
C PHE A 48 -4.04 0.58 -5.40
N GLU A 49 -5.09 0.07 -6.05
CA GLU A 49 -4.95 -0.68 -7.32
C GLU A 49 -4.31 0.14 -8.44
N ALA A 50 -4.65 1.43 -8.53
CA ALA A 50 -4.04 2.32 -9.53
C ALA A 50 -2.55 2.53 -9.21
N ILE A 51 -2.22 2.81 -7.94
CA ILE A 51 -0.84 2.99 -7.47
C ILE A 51 -0.01 1.72 -7.72
N LEU A 52 -0.60 0.56 -7.45
CA LEU A 52 -0.01 -0.75 -7.72
C LEU A 52 0.24 -0.90 -9.23
N ALA A 53 -0.76 -0.68 -10.09
CA ALA A 53 -0.63 -0.80 -11.55
C ALA A 53 0.46 0.11 -12.14
N HIS A 54 0.76 1.24 -11.51
CA HIS A 54 1.86 2.12 -11.89
C HIS A 54 3.27 1.58 -11.52
N GLY A 55 3.35 0.47 -10.79
CA GLY A 55 4.62 -0.17 -10.38
C GLY A 55 5.36 0.60 -9.29
N PHE A 56 4.72 1.52 -8.58
CA PHE A 56 5.36 2.34 -7.55
C PHE A 56 5.79 1.53 -6.31
N LEU A 57 5.20 0.36 -6.13
CA LEU A 57 5.56 -0.62 -5.10
C LEU A 57 6.59 -1.65 -5.61
N GLY A 58 7.18 -1.43 -6.78
CA GLY A 58 8.08 -2.36 -7.45
C GLY A 58 7.43 -3.03 -8.67
N ALA A 59 8.24 -3.31 -9.69
CA ALA A 59 7.73 -3.76 -10.99
C ALA A 59 7.07 -5.15 -10.98
N LYS A 60 7.44 -6.01 -10.02
CA LYS A 60 6.88 -7.37 -9.89
C LYS A 60 5.64 -7.42 -9.00
N THR A 61 5.49 -6.45 -8.10
CA THR A 61 4.45 -6.40 -7.07
C THR A 61 3.03 -6.47 -7.64
N PRO A 62 2.69 -5.88 -8.80
CA PRO A 62 1.35 -6.02 -9.40
C PRO A 62 1.02 -7.46 -9.80
N ALA A 63 2.01 -8.18 -10.34
CA ALA A 63 1.82 -9.58 -10.73
C ALA A 63 1.69 -10.49 -9.49
N LEU A 64 2.52 -10.27 -8.47
CA LEU A 64 2.46 -11.01 -7.20
C LEU A 64 1.13 -10.77 -6.48
N TYR A 65 0.69 -9.51 -6.38
CA TYR A 65 -0.63 -9.20 -5.81
C TYR A 65 -1.76 -9.83 -6.63
N GLY A 66 -1.66 -9.79 -7.95
CA GLY A 66 -2.64 -10.37 -8.86
C GLY A 66 -2.77 -11.89 -8.77
N SER A 67 -1.74 -12.60 -8.30
CA SER A 67 -1.78 -14.06 -8.10
C SER A 67 -2.34 -14.48 -6.74
N LEU A 68 -2.49 -13.55 -5.79
CA LEU A 68 -3.07 -13.85 -4.48
C LEU A 68 -4.58 -14.11 -4.59
N GLY A 69 -5.09 -14.97 -3.70
CA GLY A 69 -6.52 -15.18 -3.51
C GLY A 69 -7.23 -13.94 -2.93
N ASP A 70 -8.54 -13.85 -3.08
CA ASP A 70 -9.33 -12.69 -2.65
C ASP A 70 -9.15 -12.33 -1.16
N SER A 71 -9.05 -13.35 -0.30
CA SER A 71 -8.79 -13.18 1.14
C SER A 71 -7.47 -12.45 1.39
N ASP A 72 -6.38 -12.97 0.82
CA ASP A 72 -5.02 -12.42 0.99
C ASP A 72 -4.91 -11.02 0.35
N ARG A 73 -5.56 -10.81 -0.81
CA ARG A 73 -5.65 -9.49 -1.45
C ARG A 73 -6.37 -8.46 -0.58
N GLY A 74 -7.40 -8.88 0.15
CA GLY A 74 -8.10 -8.06 1.14
C GLY A 74 -7.16 -7.63 2.26
N GLN A 75 -6.43 -8.57 2.85
CA GLN A 75 -5.46 -8.31 3.92
C GLN A 75 -4.35 -7.35 3.50
N VAL A 76 -3.78 -7.53 2.29
CA VAL A 76 -2.77 -6.61 1.73
C VAL A 76 -3.34 -5.18 1.61
N ARG A 77 -4.59 -5.04 1.17
CA ARG A 77 -5.22 -3.74 1.00
C ARG A 77 -5.45 -3.04 2.34
N GLU A 78 -5.89 -3.78 3.35
CA GLU A 78 -6.05 -3.26 4.72
C GLU A 78 -4.70 -2.79 5.29
N MET A 79 -3.65 -3.62 5.15
CA MET A 79 -2.30 -3.27 5.56
C MET A 79 -1.78 -2.00 4.87
N TYR A 80 -1.98 -1.88 3.56
CA TYR A 80 -1.62 -0.68 2.80
C TYR A 80 -2.30 0.57 3.35
N LEU A 81 -3.61 0.50 3.65
CA LEU A 81 -4.35 1.63 4.20
C LEU A 81 -3.84 1.99 5.60
N GLY A 82 -3.54 1.00 6.43
CA GLY A 82 -2.88 1.22 7.72
C GLY A 82 -1.55 1.94 7.59
N LEU A 83 -0.69 1.52 6.65
CA LEU A 83 0.60 2.18 6.38
C LEU A 83 0.43 3.62 5.91
N VAL A 84 -0.57 3.90 5.06
CA VAL A 84 -0.93 5.26 4.62
C VAL A 84 -1.30 6.16 5.80
N GLU A 85 -2.09 5.64 6.75
CA GLU A 85 -2.53 6.39 7.92
C GLU A 85 -1.37 6.71 8.89
N HIS A 86 -0.40 5.80 8.99
CA HIS A 86 0.76 5.90 9.88
C HIS A 86 1.94 6.71 9.30
N VAL A 87 1.81 7.26 8.08
CA VAL A 87 2.83 8.17 7.55
C VAL A 87 2.99 9.37 8.48
N ALA A 88 4.24 9.73 8.78
CA ALA A 88 4.58 10.83 9.67
C ALA A 88 3.85 12.15 9.27
N PRO A 89 3.29 12.91 10.23
CA PRO A 89 2.47 14.09 9.94
C PRO A 89 3.16 15.14 9.05
N GLU A 90 4.46 15.35 9.24
CA GLU A 90 5.27 16.28 8.45
C GLU A 90 5.38 15.87 6.98
N VAL A 91 5.43 14.57 6.69
CA VAL A 91 5.41 14.04 5.32
C VAL A 91 4.02 14.18 4.73
N ARG A 92 2.96 13.88 5.51
CA ARG A 92 1.57 14.05 5.07
C ARG A 92 1.25 15.50 4.72
N ALA A 93 1.69 16.45 5.55
CA ALA A 93 1.51 17.89 5.34
C ALA A 93 2.17 18.38 4.04
N LYS A 94 3.27 17.76 3.61
CA LYS A 94 3.93 18.07 2.34
C LYS A 94 3.16 17.58 1.11
N TYR A 95 2.41 16.48 1.25
CA TYR A 95 1.70 15.80 0.16
C TYR A 95 0.18 15.81 0.35
N LEU A 96 -0.39 16.91 0.88
CA LEU A 96 -1.82 17.00 1.20
C LEU A 96 -2.75 16.64 0.03
N LYS A 97 -2.35 16.96 -1.21
CA LYS A 97 -3.12 16.57 -2.40
C LYS A 97 -3.27 15.05 -2.49
N VAL A 98 -2.25 14.28 -2.15
CA VAL A 98 -2.33 12.81 -2.19
C VAL A 98 -3.37 12.28 -1.18
N TYR A 99 -3.59 12.99 -0.07
CA TYR A 99 -4.56 12.63 0.98
C TYR A 99 -5.94 13.28 0.81
N ALA A 100 -6.14 14.13 -0.21
CA ALA A 100 -7.39 14.82 -0.41
C ALA A 100 -8.53 13.85 -0.80
N TYR A 101 -9.72 14.08 -0.24
CA TYR A 101 -10.92 13.27 -0.48
C TYR A 101 -11.59 13.55 -1.84
N TYR A 102 -11.31 14.73 -2.43
CA TYR A 102 -11.82 15.21 -3.71
C TYR A 102 -10.69 15.78 -4.55
#